data_AF-A0A919GNV5-F1
#
_entry.id   AF-A0A919GNV5-F1
#
_cell.length_a   1.000
_cell.length_b   1.000
_cell.length_c   1.000
_cell.angle_alpha   90.00
_cell.angle_beta   90.00
_cell.angle_gamma   90.00
#
_symmetry.space_group_name_H-M   'P 1'
#
loop_
_entity.id
_entity.type
_entity.pdbx_description
1 polymer ?
#
loop_
_entity_poly.entity_id
_entity_poly.type
_entity_poly.pdbx_seq_one_letter_code
_entity_poly.pdbx_strand_id
1 'polypeptide(L)' 'MSDPHTRYVRVEKGNPSEEELAALTAVLLARAAALADAPATAPVPLRSVARWRRLERAPGFAGPRTWRRAA' A
#
# COMPACT_ATOMS: atom_id res chain seq x y z
N MET A 1 -18.43 -27.03 -3.78
CA MET A 1 -17.33 -27.39 -4.69
C MET A 1 -16.89 -26.09 -5.37
N SER A 2 -15.90 -25.40 -4.80
CA SER A 2 -15.47 -24.09 -5.30
C SER A 2 -14.96 -24.22 -6.73
N ASP A 3 -15.41 -23.36 -7.62
CA ASP A 3 -14.94 -23.29 -8.99
C ASP A 3 -13.43 -22.97 -8.99
N PRO A 4 -12.57 -23.80 -9.61
CA PRO A 4 -11.12 -23.61 -9.64
C PRO A 4 -10.71 -22.26 -10.27
N HIS A 5 -11.60 -21.58 -10.98
CA HIS A 5 -11.33 -20.27 -11.59
C HIS A 5 -11.82 -19.07 -10.79
N THR A 6 -12.30 -19.27 -9.55
CA THR A 6 -12.67 -18.16 -8.67
C THR A 6 -11.44 -17.29 -8.40
N ARG A 7 -11.27 -16.21 -9.17
CA ARG A 7 -10.21 -15.24 -8.93
C ARG A 7 -10.56 -14.42 -7.71
N TYR A 8 -9.84 -14.66 -6.62
CA TYR A 8 -9.92 -13.89 -5.39
C TYR A 8 -9.44 -12.43 -5.56
N VAL A 9 -8.69 -12.13 -6.63
CA VAL A 9 -8.14 -10.80 -6.92
C VAL A 9 -8.34 -10.46 -8.40
N ARG A 10 -8.82 -9.24 -8.69
CA ARG A 10 -8.96 -8.72 -10.05
C ARG A 10 -7.69 -7.98 -10.46
N VAL A 11 -7.15 -8.31 -11.64
CA VAL A 11 -6.00 -7.62 -12.22
C VAL A 11 -6.51 -6.57 -13.21
N GLU A 12 -6.27 -5.29 -12.92
CA GLU A 12 -6.68 -4.19 -13.80
C GLU A 12 -5.75 -3.99 -15.00
N LYS A 13 -4.46 -4.31 -14.84
CA LYS A 13 -3.44 -4.15 -15.87
C LYS A 13 -2.29 -5.15 -15.68
N GLY A 14 -1.77 -5.66 -16.80
CA GLY A 14 -0.69 -6.64 -16.83
C GLY A 14 -1.19 -8.08 -16.86
N ASN A 15 -0.26 -9.02 -16.99
CA ASN A 15 -0.54 -10.46 -16.97
C ASN A 15 0.48 -11.15 -16.06
N PRO A 16 0.24 -11.17 -14.74
CA PRO A 16 1.17 -11.75 -13.78
C PRO A 16 1.27 -13.27 -13.97
N SER A 17 2.44 -13.83 -13.64
CA SER A 17 2.60 -15.28 -13.59
C SER A 17 1.83 -15.89 -12.42
N GLU A 18 1.69 -17.22 -12.43
CA GLU A 18 1.06 -17.94 -11.32
C GLU A 18 1.85 -17.76 -10.02
N GLU A 19 3.19 -17.76 -10.11
CA GLU A 19 4.08 -17.53 -8.97
C GLU A 19 3.91 -16.14 -8.37
N GLU A 20 3.76 -15.11 -9.21
CA GLU A 20 3.53 -13.74 -8.73
C GLU A 20 2.17 -13.61 -8.03
N LEU A 21 1.12 -14.26 -8.54
CA LEU A 21 -0.20 -14.31 -7.90
C LEU A 21 -0.16 -15.08 -6.58
N ALA A 22 0.57 -16.20 -6.53
CA ALA A 22 0.76 -16.98 -5.31
C ALA A 22 1.52 -16.16 -4.25
N ALA A 23 2.59 -15.46 -4.64
CA ALA A 23 3.36 -14.60 -3.75
C ALA A 23 2.50 -13.46 -3.19
N LEU A 24 1.71 -12.78 -4.04
CA LEU A 24 0.76 -11.75 -3.60
C LEU A 24 -0.24 -12.31 -2.59
N THR A 25 -0.84 -13.46 -2.89
CA THR A 25 -1.83 -14.11 -2.01
C THR A 25 -1.21 -14.47 -0.66
N ALA A 26 0.00 -15.04 -0.64
CA ALA A 26 0.72 -15.37 0.59
C ALA A 26 0.97 -14.13 1.47
N VAL A 27 1.37 -13.01 0.87
CA VAL A 27 1.57 -11.73 1.59
C VAL A 27 0.26 -11.21 2.16
N LEU A 28 -0.83 -11.26 1.40
CA LEU A 28 -2.15 -10.81 1.87
C LEU A 28 -2.64 -11.66 3.04
N LEU A 29 -2.51 -12.99 2.97
CA LEU A 29 -2.87 -13.90 4.06
C LEU A 29 -2.01 -13.66 5.30
N ALA A 30 -0.69 -13.51 5.14
CA ALA A 30 0.21 -13.21 6.26
C ALA A 30 -0.15 -11.88 6.94
N ARG A 31 -0.52 -10.85 6.16
CA ARG A 31 -0.99 -9.57 6.71
C ARG A 31 -2.33 -9.68 7.41
N ALA A 32 -3.27 -10.46 6.86
CA ALA A 32 -4.56 -10.68 7.49
C ALA A 32 -4.41 -11.40 8.84
N ALA A 33 -3.57 -12.43 8.91
CA ALA A 33 -3.24 -13.12 10.16
C ALA A 33 -2.61 -12.17 11.19
N ALA A 34 -1.61 -11.37 10.78
CA ALA A 34 -0.97 -10.40 11.67
C ALA A 34 -1.94 -9.33 12.20
N LEU A 35 -2.97 -8.97 11.44
CA LEU A 35 -4.04 -8.07 11.90
C LEU A 35 -5.03 -8.76 12.84
N ALA A 36 -5.31 -10.04 12.62
CA ALA A 36 -6.20 -10.82 13.48
C ALA A 36 -5.58 -11.06 14.88
N ASP A 37 -4.26 -11.24 14.95
CA ASP A 37 -3.51 -11.42 16.19
C ASP A 37 -3.20 -10.09 16.91
N ALA A 38 -3.48 -8.95 16.28
CA ALA A 38 -3.23 -7.65 16.88
C ALA A 38 -4.20 -7.39 18.05
N PRO A 39 -3.70 -7.01 19.24
CA PRO A 39 -4.57 -6.71 20.37
C PRO A 39 -5.47 -5.52 20.05
N ALA A 40 -6.77 -5.66 20.33
CA ALA A 40 -7.83 -4.69 20.00
C ALA A 40 -7.60 -3.26 20.54
N THR A 41 -6.67 -3.09 21.49
CA THR A 41 -6.37 -1.82 22.18
C THR A 41 -4.98 -1.26 21.84
N ALA A 42 -4.18 -1.92 20.98
CA ALA A 42 -2.95 -1.29 20.53
C ALA A 42 -3.32 -0.05 19.70
N PRO A 43 -2.88 1.16 20.06
CA PRO A 43 -3.04 2.31 19.19
C PRO A 43 -2.36 1.93 17.88
N VAL A 44 -3.14 1.79 16.80
CA VAL A 44 -2.60 1.60 15.46
C VAL A 44 -1.57 2.71 15.31
N PRO A 45 -0.26 2.39 15.11
CA PRO A 45 0.72 3.43 14.91
C PRO A 45 0.17 4.25 13.75
N LEU A 46 -0.16 5.52 14.03
CA LEU A 46 -0.71 6.44 13.03
C LEU A 46 0.20 6.28 11.83
N ARG A 47 -0.29 5.58 10.79
CA ARG A 47 0.48 5.40 9.57
C ARG A 47 0.98 6.79 9.24
N SER A 48 2.23 6.92 8.83
CA SER A 48 2.69 8.14 8.20
C SER A 48 1.82 8.32 6.95
N VAL A 49 0.66 8.94 7.16
CA VAL A 49 -0.26 9.26 6.09
C VAL A 49 0.55 10.21 5.25
N ALA A 50 0.71 9.91 3.96
CA ALA A 50 1.23 10.88 3.03
C ALA A 50 0.37 12.13 3.24
N ARG A 51 0.95 13.18 3.87
CA ARG A 51 0.22 14.42 4.08
C ARG A 51 0.03 14.95 2.68
N TRP A 52 -1.17 14.74 2.13
CA TRP A 52 -1.61 15.35 0.89
C TRP A 52 -1.52 16.85 1.11
N ARG A 53 -0.36 17.41 0.78
CA ARG A 53 -0.08 18.82 0.96
C ARG A 53 -0.64 19.53 -0.26
N ARG A 54 -1.42 20.56 0.02
CA ARG A 54 -1.89 21.54 -0.97
C ARG A 54 -0.65 22.23 -1.55
N LEU A 55 -0.21 21.76 -2.72
CA LEU A 55 1.01 22.25 -3.38
C LEU A 55 0.92 23.74 -3.71
N GLU A 56 -0.30 24.27 -3.87
CA GLU A 56 -0.57 25.70 -4.06
C GLU A 56 -0.31 26.55 -2.81
N ARG A 57 -0.26 25.95 -1.61
CA ARG A 57 0.03 26.66 -0.33
C ARG A 57 1.46 26.46 0.14
N ALA A 58 2.28 25.85 -0.68
CA ALA A 58 3.68 25.56 -0.40
C ALA A 58 4.57 26.63 -1.04
N PRO A 59 5.65 27.11 -0.37
CA PRO A 59 6.72 27.78 -1.08
C PRO A 59 7.20 26.84 -2.20
N GLY A 60 7.25 27.37 -3.42
CA GLY A 60 7.52 26.61 -4.62
C GLY A 60 8.95 26.10 -4.69
N PHE A 61 9.36 25.75 -5.90
CA PHE A 61 10.71 25.32 -6.20
C PHE A 61 11.74 26.38 -5.80
N ALA A 62 12.63 26.05 -4.84
CA ALA A 62 13.63 26.99 -4.32
C ALA A 62 14.87 27.14 -5.22
N GLY A 63 14.98 26.34 -6.27
CA GLY A 63 16.03 26.48 -7.28
C GLY A 63 16.57 25.16 -7.83
N PRO A 64 17.34 25.22 -8.94
CA PRO A 64 17.78 24.07 -9.73
C PRO A 64 18.70 23.07 -9.01
N ARG A 65 19.28 23.45 -7.86
CA ARG A 65 20.19 22.59 -7.09
C ARG A 65 19.55 21.94 -5.87
N THR A 66 18.26 22.17 -5.64
CA THR A 66 17.52 21.63 -4.49
C THR A 66 16.31 20.85 -4.97
N TRP A 67 16.25 19.56 -4.66
CA TRP A 67 15.06 18.72 -4.88
C TRP A 67 14.15 18.62 -3.64
N ARG A 68 14.62 19.15 -2.50
CA ARG A 68 13.87 19.25 -1.25
C ARG A 68 13.40 20.69 -1.05
N ARG A 69 12.12 20.84 -0.69
CA ARG A 69 11.51 22.13 -0.35
C ARG A 69 12.11 22.66 0.96
N ALA A 70 12.36 23.97 1.05
CA ALA A 70 12.61 24.61 2.35
C ALA A 70 11.38 24.44 3.26
N ALA A 71 11.65 24.16 4.55
CA ALA A 71 10.66 23.83 5.57
C ALA A 71 9.68 24.99 5.83
#